data_AF-A0A4Q7YAC8-F1
#
_entry.id   AF-A0A4Q7YAC8-F1
#
_cell.length_a   1.000
_cell.length_b   1.000
_cell.length_c   1.000
_cell.angle_alpha   90.00
_cell.angle_beta   90.00
_cell.angle_gamma   90.00
#
_symmetry.space_group_name_H-M   'P 1'
#
loop_
_entity.id
_entity.type
_entity.pdbx_description
1 polymer ?
#
loop_
_entity_poly.entity_id
_entity_poly.type
_entity_poly.pdbx_seq_one_letter_code
_entity_poly.pdbx_strand_id
1 'polypeptide(L)'
;MRTRGRGAPRWLRGAVAGLTVAGGLLLPGQAAADEPVAPRGSAAETGAPAAVGIPGIDGDLIEAKYAALGGSAGVLGSPIDVKTCVGLSVCFREYEQGVIYWFSGSSTAWAFADEALHDAWWQEGGGTGVPVGGSVGRPVSDTFCGLPAGGCGQHFEHGSIYHSAATAPARVDPVTRAGWSAEGWERGVLGYPTTSTFCGLRDGGCGQHFERGSVYWSPAAGSRVIRGPVKDRWAGQGWENGALGYPTSSTFCGLRDGGCGQHFQGGSVYWSPSSGARLVAPEVVGRWAGQGWENGSLGYPTSDPFFGADRARGQHFQGGSVYWTWTGTFTVLGPIRDRWGAQGWERGSLGRPVSDTFCGLRDGGCGQHFLNGSIYWSPATGARVVPRSVQGQWSRHGWETGSMGYPTSEVFCGLRDGGCGQHFERASVYWSNGTVPSAVIGPLRDRWAALGWETGRLGYPTREAAAYAHGGSWQLFQGGIVQLIGGRVTVNYR
;
A
#
# COMPACT_ATOMS: atom_id res chain seq x y z
N MET A 1 -50.72 0.49 24.21
CA MET A 1 -51.19 1.90 24.20
C MET A 1 -50.46 2.59 23.05
N ARG A 2 -51.11 2.81 21.89
CA ARG A 2 -51.77 4.08 21.44
C ARG A 2 -50.76 5.27 21.43
N THR A 3 -50.54 6.07 20.38
CA THR A 3 -51.36 6.39 19.19
C THR A 3 -50.54 7.18 18.14
N ARG A 4 -51.02 7.13 16.89
CA ARG A 4 -50.66 7.91 15.68
C ARG A 4 -50.88 9.43 15.83
N GLY A 5 -50.30 10.21 14.92
CA GLY A 5 -50.82 11.53 14.50
C GLY A 5 -50.15 12.10 13.25
N ARG A 6 -50.83 12.02 12.09
CA ARG A 6 -50.54 12.77 10.85
C ARG A 6 -51.12 14.18 10.94
N GLY A 7 -50.61 15.14 10.15
CA GLY A 7 -51.40 16.32 9.76
C GLY A 7 -50.59 17.46 9.15
N ALA A 8 -50.67 17.63 7.82
CA ALA A 8 -50.37 18.89 7.13
C ALA A 8 -51.48 19.93 7.39
N PRO A 9 -51.25 21.22 7.06
CA PRO A 9 -52.25 21.90 6.23
C PRO A 9 -51.70 22.88 5.18
N ARG A 10 -52.61 23.17 4.24
CA ARG A 10 -52.57 24.01 3.05
C ARG A 10 -52.81 25.51 3.36
N TRP A 11 -52.22 26.35 2.50
CA TRP A 11 -52.67 27.62 1.89
C TRP A 11 -53.61 28.58 2.64
N LEU A 12 -53.23 29.87 2.66
CA LEU A 12 -54.15 31.02 2.60
C LEU A 12 -53.49 32.19 1.84
N ARG A 13 -54.20 32.68 0.81
CA ARG A 13 -53.94 33.95 0.09
C ARG A 13 -54.41 35.12 0.95
N GLY A 14 -53.73 36.27 0.82
CA GLY A 14 -54.22 37.56 1.29
C GLY A 14 -53.48 38.70 0.60
N ALA A 15 -54.16 39.37 -0.34
CA ALA A 15 -53.70 40.59 -0.99
C ALA A 15 -54.11 41.81 -0.16
N VAL A 16 -53.27 42.86 -0.10
CA VAL A 16 -53.70 44.24 0.18
C VAL A 16 -52.81 45.22 -0.58
N ALA A 17 -53.47 46.19 -1.23
CA ALA A 17 -52.91 47.29 -2.00
C ALA A 17 -52.66 48.56 -1.15
N GLY A 18 -51.80 49.45 -1.64
CA GLY A 18 -51.72 50.88 -1.30
C GLY A 18 -50.89 51.59 -2.39
N LEU A 19 -51.46 52.45 -3.24
CA LEU A 19 -51.56 53.93 -3.10
C LEU A 19 -50.23 54.56 -2.58
N THR A 20 -49.61 55.58 -3.18
CA THR A 20 -50.17 56.83 -3.76
C THR A 20 -49.07 57.61 -4.50
N VAL A 21 -49.43 58.16 -5.68
CA VAL A 21 -49.21 59.53 -6.23
C VAL A 21 -47.90 60.32 -6.00
N ALA A 22 -47.29 60.75 -7.09
CA ALA A 22 -46.95 62.15 -7.48
C ALA A 22 -46.10 62.07 -8.77
N GLY A 23 -46.25 62.84 -9.85
CA GLY A 23 -46.70 64.21 -10.03
C GLY A 23 -45.59 64.93 -10.83
N GLY A 24 -45.88 65.44 -12.03
CA GLY A 24 -44.89 66.19 -12.82
C GLY A 24 -45.33 66.49 -14.26
N LEU A 25 -45.60 67.77 -14.51
CA LEU A 25 -46.29 68.39 -15.63
C LEU A 25 -45.38 68.77 -16.83
N LEU A 26 -45.99 68.80 -18.04
CA LEU A 26 -45.85 69.82 -19.14
C LEU A 26 -44.49 69.92 -19.89
N LEU A 27 -44.35 70.14 -21.22
CA LEU A 27 -45.19 70.58 -22.36
C LEU A 27 -44.43 70.27 -23.70
N PRO A 28 -45.08 70.46 -24.88
CA PRO A 28 -44.70 69.92 -26.20
C PRO A 28 -44.10 70.95 -27.19
N GLY A 29 -43.69 70.48 -28.37
CA GLY A 29 -43.47 71.25 -29.62
C GLY A 29 -42.54 70.47 -30.57
N GLN A 30 -42.99 69.85 -31.67
CA GLN A 30 -43.35 70.42 -33.01
C GLN A 30 -42.33 71.44 -33.52
N ALA A 31 -41.81 71.48 -34.75
CA ALA A 31 -41.82 70.73 -36.02
C ALA A 31 -40.58 71.33 -36.80
N ALA A 32 -40.05 70.90 -37.95
CA ALA A 32 -40.65 70.60 -39.25
C ALA A 32 -39.53 70.27 -40.27
N ALA A 33 -39.93 69.57 -41.35
CA ALA A 33 -39.40 69.57 -42.74
C ALA A 33 -37.91 69.20 -42.98
N ASP A 34 -37.50 68.47 -44.01
CA ASP A 34 -38.02 68.40 -45.37
C ASP A 34 -37.63 67.07 -46.06
N GLU A 35 -38.45 66.66 -47.02
CA GLU A 35 -38.31 65.46 -47.87
C GLU A 35 -37.38 65.74 -49.09
N PRO A 36 -36.87 64.73 -49.83
CA PRO A 36 -37.70 64.13 -50.89
C PRO A 36 -37.50 62.62 -51.22
N VAL A 37 -38.65 61.97 -51.46
CA VAL A 37 -39.03 61.12 -52.62
C VAL A 37 -38.22 59.87 -53.01
N ALA A 38 -38.95 58.74 -53.01
CA ALA A 38 -38.59 57.35 -53.30
C ALA A 38 -38.55 56.96 -54.82
N PRO A 39 -38.33 55.66 -55.17
CA PRO A 39 -39.49 54.76 -55.22
C PRO A 39 -39.28 53.32 -54.70
N ARG A 40 -40.32 52.89 -53.96
CA ARG A 40 -41.08 51.62 -53.97
C ARG A 40 -40.43 50.31 -54.48
N GLY A 41 -40.45 49.33 -53.58
CA GLY A 41 -40.77 47.93 -53.83
C GLY A 41 -41.22 47.26 -52.53
N SER A 42 -42.53 47.04 -52.35
CA SER A 42 -43.14 46.46 -51.14
C SER A 42 -43.50 44.99 -51.29
N ALA A 43 -43.47 44.32 -50.14
CA ALA A 43 -44.31 43.18 -49.72
C ALA A 43 -43.96 41.81 -50.33
N ALA A 44 -44.04 40.68 -49.63
CA ALA A 44 -44.35 40.26 -48.25
C ALA A 44 -44.38 38.70 -48.34
N GLU A 45 -44.31 37.85 -47.33
CA GLU A 45 -44.39 37.98 -45.88
C GLU A 45 -43.85 36.68 -45.25
N THR A 46 -43.17 36.88 -44.13
CA THR A 46 -42.75 35.91 -43.12
C THR A 46 -43.91 35.49 -42.21
N GLY A 47 -43.90 34.24 -41.75
CA GLY A 47 -44.79 33.75 -40.69
C GLY A 47 -44.02 33.41 -39.41
N ALA A 48 -44.52 33.95 -38.28
CA ALA A 48 -44.16 33.78 -36.87
C ALA A 48 -43.00 34.66 -36.32
N PRO A 49 -43.28 35.55 -35.35
CA PRO A 49 -42.25 36.40 -34.76
C PRO A 49 -41.38 35.58 -33.81
N ALA A 50 -40.08 35.56 -34.10
CA ALA A 50 -39.09 35.30 -33.06
C ALA A 50 -39.25 36.36 -31.98
N ALA A 51 -39.30 35.93 -30.72
CA ALA A 51 -39.23 36.85 -29.59
C ALA A 51 -37.90 37.60 -29.66
N VAL A 52 -37.93 38.84 -30.13
CA VAL A 52 -36.78 39.75 -30.11
C VAL A 52 -36.60 40.20 -28.66
N GLY A 53 -35.73 39.49 -27.94
CA GLY A 53 -35.22 39.94 -26.64
C GLY A 53 -34.36 41.18 -26.84
N ILE A 54 -34.54 42.18 -25.98
CA ILE A 54 -33.51 43.19 -25.73
C ILE A 54 -32.22 42.43 -25.37
N PRO A 55 -31.03 42.79 -25.88
CA PRO A 55 -29.77 42.14 -25.49
C PRO A 55 -29.72 42.06 -23.98
N GLY A 56 -29.82 40.84 -23.44
CA GLY A 56 -29.95 40.65 -22.01
C GLY A 56 -28.69 41.12 -21.28
N ILE A 57 -28.78 41.25 -19.95
CA ILE A 57 -27.61 41.47 -19.08
C ILE A 57 -26.50 40.42 -19.34
N ASP A 58 -26.89 39.25 -19.84
CA ASP A 58 -26.05 38.13 -20.25
C ASP A 58 -25.55 38.18 -21.72
N GLY A 59 -25.84 39.24 -22.48
CA GLY A 59 -25.44 39.36 -23.89
C GLY A 59 -26.02 38.26 -24.79
N ASP A 60 -27.19 37.73 -24.44
CA ASP A 60 -27.88 36.61 -25.10
C ASP A 60 -27.08 35.30 -25.13
N LEU A 61 -26.13 35.14 -24.20
CA LEU A 61 -25.31 33.94 -24.08
C LEU A 61 -26.12 32.71 -23.66
N ILE A 62 -27.21 32.88 -22.91
CA ILE A 62 -28.11 31.76 -22.56
C ILE A 62 -28.80 31.22 -23.82
N GLU A 63 -29.33 32.11 -24.66
CA GLU A 63 -29.99 31.75 -25.92
C GLU A 63 -29.01 31.16 -26.92
N ALA A 64 -27.81 31.72 -27.03
CA ALA A 64 -26.75 31.18 -27.86
C ALA A 64 -26.33 29.77 -27.42
N LYS A 65 -26.19 29.52 -26.10
CA LYS A 65 -25.92 28.19 -25.56
C LYS A 65 -27.05 27.22 -25.85
N TYR A 66 -28.31 27.62 -25.65
CA TYR A 66 -29.46 26.79 -25.94
C TYR A 66 -29.52 26.35 -27.41
N ALA A 67 -29.31 27.31 -28.33
CA ALA A 67 -29.23 27.01 -29.76
C ALA A 67 -28.09 26.04 -30.09
N ALA A 68 -26.91 26.22 -29.48
CA ALA A 68 -25.76 25.33 -29.67
C ALA A 68 -26.01 23.91 -29.15
N LEU A 69 -26.90 23.73 -28.16
CA LEU A 69 -27.31 22.43 -27.63
C LEU A 69 -28.47 21.78 -28.41
N GLY A 70 -28.89 22.36 -29.54
CA GLY A 70 -29.94 21.80 -30.41
C GLY A 70 -31.35 22.34 -30.17
N GLY A 71 -31.49 23.38 -29.34
CA GLY A 71 -32.79 23.99 -29.05
C GLY A 71 -33.79 22.99 -28.47
N SER A 72 -35.05 23.05 -28.92
CA SER A 72 -36.14 22.22 -28.37
C SER A 72 -36.01 20.73 -28.70
N ALA A 73 -35.24 20.38 -29.73
CA ALA A 73 -34.90 19.01 -30.07
C ALA A 73 -33.62 18.52 -29.35
N GLY A 74 -32.98 19.41 -28.58
CA GLY A 74 -31.74 19.17 -27.87
C GLY A 74 -31.92 18.53 -26.50
N VAL A 75 -30.81 18.40 -25.78
CA VAL A 75 -30.74 17.72 -24.47
C VAL A 75 -31.52 18.42 -23.35
N LEU A 76 -31.86 19.70 -23.51
CA LEU A 76 -32.59 20.49 -22.51
C LEU A 76 -34.11 20.50 -22.76
N GLY A 77 -34.57 20.15 -23.96
CA GLY A 77 -35.99 20.25 -24.34
C GLY A 77 -36.47 21.69 -24.52
N SER A 78 -37.79 21.90 -24.43
CA SER A 78 -38.39 23.22 -24.60
C SER A 78 -38.16 24.13 -23.37
N PRO A 79 -38.10 25.46 -23.53
CA PRO A 79 -38.07 26.35 -22.39
C PRO A 79 -39.41 26.32 -21.65
N ILE A 80 -39.37 26.15 -20.33
CA ILE A 80 -40.58 26.09 -19.49
C ILE A 80 -40.86 27.40 -18.74
N ASP A 81 -39.88 28.29 -18.69
CA ASP A 81 -40.00 29.63 -18.10
C ASP A 81 -39.28 30.71 -18.94
N VAL A 82 -39.48 31.96 -18.54
CA VAL A 82 -38.77 33.13 -19.04
C VAL A 82 -37.37 33.25 -18.42
N LYS A 83 -36.44 33.89 -19.13
CA LYS A 83 -35.10 34.18 -18.61
C LYS A 83 -35.21 35.08 -17.38
N THR A 84 -34.65 34.64 -16.26
CA THR A 84 -34.65 35.35 -14.99
C THR A 84 -33.24 35.81 -14.65
N CYS A 85 -33.07 37.09 -14.35
CA CYS A 85 -31.80 37.65 -13.89
C CYS A 85 -31.93 38.15 -12.45
N VAL A 86 -31.02 37.69 -11.59
CA VAL A 86 -30.90 38.14 -10.19
C VAL A 86 -29.85 39.25 -10.15
N GLY A 87 -30.33 40.50 -10.13
CA GLY A 87 -29.47 41.68 -10.25
C GLY A 87 -28.69 41.70 -11.57
N LEU A 88 -27.44 42.18 -11.52
CA LEU A 88 -26.52 42.16 -12.67
C LEU A 88 -25.56 40.96 -12.63
N SER A 89 -25.76 40.02 -11.69
CA SER A 89 -24.73 39.05 -11.31
C SER A 89 -24.95 37.65 -11.87
N VAL A 90 -26.21 37.23 -12.02
CA VAL A 90 -26.56 35.90 -12.53
C VAL A 90 -27.83 35.99 -13.35
N CYS A 91 -27.84 35.36 -14.53
CA CYS A 91 -29.04 35.10 -15.30
C CYS A 91 -29.20 33.59 -15.46
N PHE A 92 -30.43 33.09 -15.48
CA PHE A 92 -30.71 31.69 -15.75
C PHE A 92 -32.04 31.50 -16.46
N ARG A 93 -32.19 30.35 -17.10
CA ARG A 93 -33.45 29.93 -17.71
C ARG A 93 -33.65 28.44 -17.56
N GLU A 94 -34.87 28.07 -17.17
CA GLU A 94 -35.28 26.68 -16.99
C GLU A 94 -35.89 26.12 -18.28
N TYR A 95 -35.60 24.85 -18.50
CA TYR A 95 -36.04 24.03 -19.63
C TYR A 95 -36.58 22.70 -19.09
N GLU A 96 -37.30 21.95 -19.92
CA GLU A 96 -37.94 20.68 -19.54
C GLU A 96 -36.99 19.67 -18.87
N GLN A 97 -35.70 19.66 -19.24
CA GLN A 97 -34.71 18.69 -18.77
C GLN A 97 -33.46 19.35 -18.18
N GLY A 98 -33.53 20.63 -17.81
CA GLY A 98 -32.37 21.30 -17.23
C GLY A 98 -32.43 22.82 -17.20
N VAL A 99 -31.29 23.44 -16.93
CA VAL A 99 -31.17 24.88 -16.73
C VAL A 99 -29.87 25.39 -17.32
N ILE A 100 -29.90 26.58 -17.90
CA ILE A 100 -28.68 27.28 -18.33
C ILE A 100 -28.46 28.47 -17.41
N TYR A 101 -27.24 28.59 -16.88
CA TYR A 101 -26.79 29.73 -16.10
C TYR A 101 -25.78 30.58 -16.85
N TRP A 102 -25.86 31.89 -16.68
CA TRP A 102 -24.82 32.85 -17.01
C TRP A 102 -24.46 33.65 -15.76
N PHE A 103 -23.17 33.96 -15.60
CA PHE A 103 -22.64 34.71 -14.48
C PHE A 103 -21.92 35.97 -14.97
N SER A 104 -22.07 37.07 -14.24
CA SER A 104 -21.42 38.34 -14.59
C SER A 104 -19.91 38.19 -14.73
N GLY A 105 -19.38 38.76 -15.81
CA GLY A 105 -17.96 38.66 -16.16
C GLY A 105 -17.61 37.38 -16.92
N SER A 106 -18.53 36.44 -17.12
CA SER A 106 -18.34 35.29 -17.99
C SER A 106 -18.66 35.63 -19.44
N SER A 107 -17.82 35.16 -20.37
CA SER A 107 -18.08 35.18 -21.81
C SER A 107 -18.86 33.94 -22.29
N THR A 108 -19.32 33.10 -21.36
CA THR A 108 -20.02 31.84 -21.65
C THR A 108 -21.12 31.58 -20.63
N ALA A 109 -22.23 31.01 -21.10
CA ALA A 109 -23.25 30.39 -20.27
C ALA A 109 -23.01 28.87 -20.18
N TRP A 110 -23.46 28.23 -19.11
CA TRP A 110 -23.22 26.81 -18.84
C TRP A 110 -24.52 26.07 -18.60
N ALA A 111 -24.68 24.91 -19.23
CA ALA A 111 -25.87 24.09 -19.13
C ALA A 111 -25.72 22.98 -18.07
N PHE A 112 -26.76 22.84 -17.26
CA PHE A 112 -27.03 21.65 -16.46
C PHE A 112 -28.11 20.85 -17.18
N ALA A 113 -27.75 19.69 -17.73
CA ALA A 113 -28.66 18.78 -18.44
C ALA A 113 -28.92 17.49 -17.65
N ASP A 114 -28.65 17.52 -16.35
CA ASP A 114 -28.89 16.44 -15.40
C ASP A 114 -29.34 17.04 -14.07
N GLU A 115 -30.56 16.72 -13.65
CA GLU A 115 -31.20 17.25 -12.44
C GLU A 115 -30.41 16.89 -11.19
N ALA A 116 -29.87 15.67 -11.11
CA ALA A 116 -29.15 15.20 -9.93
C ALA A 116 -27.83 15.97 -9.72
N LEU A 117 -27.10 16.29 -10.79
CA LEU A 117 -25.91 17.15 -10.74
C LEU A 117 -26.26 18.59 -10.37
N HIS A 118 -27.35 19.12 -10.91
CA HIS A 118 -27.81 20.47 -10.59
C HIS A 118 -28.22 20.60 -9.12
N ASP A 119 -29.00 19.65 -8.61
CA ASP A 119 -29.40 19.57 -7.21
C ASP A 119 -28.20 19.45 -6.28
N ALA A 120 -27.23 18.60 -6.63
CA ALA A 120 -26.02 18.42 -5.83
C ALA A 120 -25.18 19.71 -5.79
N TRP A 121 -24.99 20.38 -6.94
CA TRP A 121 -24.31 21.66 -6.99
C TRP A 121 -25.04 22.74 -6.17
N TRP A 122 -26.37 22.76 -6.22
CA TRP A 122 -27.19 23.68 -5.44
C TRP A 122 -27.04 23.47 -3.93
N GLN A 123 -27.04 22.22 -3.48
CA GLN A 123 -26.87 21.86 -2.07
C GLN A 123 -25.50 22.25 -1.52
N GLU A 124 -24.44 22.19 -2.33
CA GLU A 124 -23.08 22.62 -1.95
C GLU A 124 -22.97 24.13 -1.69
N GLY A 125 -23.90 24.95 -2.20
CA GLY A 125 -23.98 26.40 -1.98
C GLY A 125 -25.06 26.83 -0.99
N GLY A 126 -25.68 25.88 -0.28
CA GLY A 126 -26.96 26.03 0.39
C GLY A 126 -27.07 27.22 1.35
N GLY A 127 -27.77 28.28 0.91
CA GLY A 127 -28.42 29.23 1.84
C GLY A 127 -28.68 30.66 1.35
N THR A 128 -28.06 31.14 0.26
CA THR A 128 -28.08 32.59 -0.03
C THR A 128 -29.15 33.05 -1.03
N GLY A 129 -29.92 32.13 -1.63
CA GLY A 129 -30.91 32.47 -2.67
C GLY A 129 -30.29 33.06 -3.94
N VAL A 130 -28.96 33.03 -4.06
CA VAL A 130 -28.18 33.46 -5.23
C VAL A 130 -27.23 32.33 -5.60
N PRO A 131 -27.10 31.95 -6.89
CA PRO A 131 -26.15 30.94 -7.32
C PRO A 131 -24.73 31.53 -7.24
N VAL A 132 -24.11 31.52 -6.06
CA VAL A 132 -22.74 32.05 -5.86
C VAL A 132 -21.65 30.99 -5.99
N GLY A 133 -22.02 29.73 -6.26
CA GLY A 133 -21.07 28.62 -6.43
C GLY A 133 -20.44 28.26 -5.10
N GLY A 134 -21.04 27.29 -4.39
CA GLY A 134 -20.64 26.85 -3.04
C GLY A 134 -19.21 26.30 -2.92
N SER A 135 -19.00 25.23 -2.16
CA SER A 135 -17.65 24.64 -1.98
C SER A 135 -16.91 24.36 -3.30
N VAL A 136 -17.66 24.06 -4.36
CA VAL A 136 -17.13 23.72 -5.69
C VAL A 136 -17.00 24.90 -6.65
N GLY A 137 -17.56 26.07 -6.34
CA GLY A 137 -17.56 27.24 -7.22
C GLY A 137 -18.55 27.17 -8.38
N ARG A 138 -18.36 28.04 -9.38
CA ARG A 138 -19.22 28.16 -10.57
C ARG A 138 -18.93 27.06 -11.60
N PRO A 139 -19.90 26.68 -12.45
CA PRO A 139 -19.66 25.74 -13.53
C PRO A 139 -18.62 26.29 -14.52
N VAL A 140 -17.75 25.41 -14.99
CA VAL A 140 -16.74 25.67 -16.04
C VAL A 140 -16.82 24.66 -17.19
N SER A 141 -17.84 23.81 -17.16
CA SER A 141 -18.24 22.94 -18.27
C SER A 141 -19.76 22.84 -18.32
N ASP A 142 -20.29 22.47 -19.48
CA ASP A 142 -21.64 21.92 -19.56
C ASP A 142 -21.66 20.53 -18.89
N THR A 143 -22.85 20.02 -18.55
CA THR A 143 -23.01 18.61 -18.17
C THR A 143 -22.56 17.69 -19.30
N PHE A 144 -21.72 16.72 -18.99
CA PHE A 144 -21.31 15.67 -19.92
C PHE A 144 -21.82 14.31 -19.43
N CYS A 145 -22.83 13.81 -20.13
CA CYS A 145 -23.45 12.49 -19.91
C CYS A 145 -23.01 11.49 -20.97
N GLY A 146 -23.39 10.21 -20.79
CA GLY A 146 -22.97 9.11 -21.66
C GLY A 146 -21.64 8.50 -21.26
N LEU A 147 -21.20 8.76 -20.02
CA LEU A 147 -20.07 8.06 -19.42
C LEU A 147 -20.46 6.59 -19.12
N PRO A 148 -19.47 5.69 -18.88
CA PRO A 148 -19.75 4.31 -18.51
C PRO A 148 -20.75 4.18 -17.35
N ALA A 149 -21.46 3.04 -17.28
CA ALA A 149 -22.45 2.79 -16.23
C ALA A 149 -23.56 3.86 -16.12
N GLY A 150 -23.86 4.54 -17.23
CA GLY A 150 -24.90 5.57 -17.30
C GLY A 150 -24.53 6.84 -16.54
N GLY A 151 -23.24 7.14 -16.39
CA GLY A 151 -22.81 8.28 -15.60
C GLY A 151 -22.82 9.61 -16.33
N CYS A 152 -22.86 10.64 -15.50
CA CYS A 152 -22.76 12.04 -15.89
C CYS A 152 -21.76 12.75 -14.99
N GLY A 153 -21.16 13.82 -15.50
CA GLY A 153 -20.31 14.70 -14.71
C GLY A 153 -20.42 16.15 -15.14
N GLN A 154 -19.93 17.03 -14.27
CA GLN A 154 -19.76 18.44 -14.57
C GLN A 154 -18.56 19.01 -13.79
N HIS A 155 -17.84 19.93 -14.42
CA HIS A 155 -16.69 20.60 -13.83
C HIS A 155 -17.07 21.99 -13.29
N PHE A 156 -16.44 22.33 -12.18
CA PHE A 156 -16.59 23.62 -11.51
C PHE A 156 -15.21 24.22 -11.20
N GLU A 157 -15.16 25.51 -10.89
CA GLU A 157 -13.91 26.25 -10.58
C GLU A 157 -13.03 25.53 -9.55
N HIS A 158 -13.64 24.94 -8.53
CA HIS A 158 -12.97 24.29 -7.41
C HIS A 158 -13.31 22.80 -7.29
N GLY A 159 -13.71 22.13 -8.38
CA GLY A 159 -13.96 20.70 -8.30
C GLY A 159 -14.74 20.12 -9.47
N SER A 160 -15.38 18.98 -9.22
CA SER A 160 -16.32 18.34 -10.13
C SER A 160 -17.38 17.61 -9.34
N ILE A 161 -18.52 17.36 -9.96
CA ILE A 161 -19.53 16.45 -9.41
C ILE A 161 -19.76 15.36 -10.44
N TYR A 162 -19.76 14.11 -10.00
CA TYR A 162 -19.98 12.94 -10.83
C TYR A 162 -20.98 12.00 -10.16
N HIS A 163 -21.77 11.31 -10.99
CA HIS A 163 -22.63 10.20 -10.58
C HIS A 163 -22.68 9.11 -11.65
N SER A 164 -23.26 7.98 -11.28
CA SER A 164 -23.59 6.87 -12.18
C SER A 164 -24.93 6.28 -11.79
N ALA A 165 -25.44 5.33 -12.57
CA ALA A 165 -26.65 4.60 -12.18
C ALA A 165 -26.53 3.88 -10.82
N ALA A 166 -25.30 3.63 -10.34
CA ALA A 166 -25.02 2.95 -9.08
C ALA A 166 -24.58 3.89 -7.94
N THR A 167 -24.27 5.17 -8.22
CA THR A 167 -23.69 6.09 -7.23
C THR A 167 -24.45 7.41 -7.22
N ALA A 168 -24.69 7.96 -6.03
CA ALA A 168 -25.22 9.31 -5.90
C ALA A 168 -24.21 10.35 -6.42
N PRO A 169 -24.66 11.56 -6.80
CA PRO A 169 -23.77 12.68 -7.09
C PRO A 169 -22.80 12.94 -5.94
N ALA A 170 -21.51 12.93 -6.26
CA ALA A 170 -20.44 13.12 -5.30
C ALA A 170 -19.45 14.17 -5.78
N ARG A 171 -19.11 15.08 -4.87
CA ARG A 171 -18.13 16.14 -5.09
C ARG A 171 -16.71 15.57 -5.10
N VAL A 172 -15.92 15.96 -6.08
CA VAL A 172 -14.50 15.62 -6.23
C VAL A 172 -13.69 16.91 -6.20
N ASP A 173 -13.02 17.16 -5.08
CA ASP A 173 -12.19 18.35 -4.87
C ASP A 173 -10.84 18.22 -5.60
N PRO A 174 -10.10 19.31 -5.86
CA PRO A 174 -8.87 19.29 -6.66
C PRO A 174 -7.82 18.31 -6.12
N VAL A 175 -7.74 18.16 -4.79
CA VAL A 175 -6.80 17.26 -4.12
C VAL A 175 -7.08 15.78 -4.40
N THR A 176 -8.33 15.32 -4.47
CA THR A 176 -8.65 13.93 -4.81
C THR A 176 -8.81 13.72 -6.31
N ARG A 177 -9.27 14.74 -7.03
CA ARG A 177 -9.39 14.77 -8.50
C ARG A 177 -8.06 14.48 -9.18
N ALA A 178 -6.95 15.05 -8.68
CA ALA A 178 -5.62 14.80 -9.24
C ALA A 178 -5.27 13.30 -9.24
N GLY A 179 -5.46 12.63 -8.11
CA GLY A 179 -5.19 11.18 -7.99
C GLY A 179 -6.12 10.32 -8.83
N TRP A 180 -7.41 10.65 -8.86
CA TRP A 180 -8.40 9.90 -9.66
C TRP A 180 -8.17 10.05 -11.16
N SER A 181 -7.83 11.25 -11.62
CA SER A 181 -7.56 11.55 -13.03
C SER A 181 -6.34 10.78 -13.57
N ALA A 182 -5.29 10.64 -12.75
CA ALA A 182 -4.09 9.90 -13.11
C ALA A 182 -4.36 8.40 -13.33
N GLU A 183 -5.44 7.88 -12.75
CA GLU A 183 -5.86 6.48 -12.89
C GLU A 183 -6.92 6.27 -13.97
N GLY A 184 -7.21 7.29 -14.79
CA GLY A 184 -8.16 7.20 -15.90
C GLY A 184 -9.62 7.50 -15.53
N TRP A 185 -9.85 8.24 -14.44
CA TRP A 185 -11.19 8.71 -14.04
C TRP A 185 -12.20 7.57 -13.85
N GLU A 186 -13.45 7.75 -14.25
CA GLU A 186 -14.54 6.78 -14.16
C GLU A 186 -14.29 5.52 -15.00
N ARG A 187 -13.50 5.63 -16.06
CA ARG A 187 -13.04 4.49 -16.89
C ARG A 187 -11.89 3.73 -16.24
N GLY A 188 -11.29 4.33 -15.21
CA GLY A 188 -10.10 3.85 -14.52
C GLY A 188 -10.35 2.68 -13.58
N VAL A 189 -9.31 2.32 -12.84
CA VAL A 189 -9.36 1.21 -11.86
C VAL A 189 -10.24 1.50 -10.65
N LEU A 190 -10.54 2.78 -10.38
CA LEU A 190 -11.33 3.20 -9.23
C LEU A 190 -12.85 3.21 -9.48
N GLY A 191 -13.27 3.50 -10.72
CA GLY A 191 -14.70 3.73 -11.03
C GLY A 191 -15.18 5.09 -10.51
N TYR A 192 -16.48 5.18 -10.20
CA TYR A 192 -17.12 6.41 -9.74
C TYR A 192 -16.86 6.70 -8.25
N PRO A 193 -16.88 7.98 -7.84
CA PRO A 193 -16.87 8.34 -6.43
C PRO A 193 -18.15 7.85 -5.74
N THR A 194 -17.98 7.34 -4.52
CA THR A 194 -19.08 6.87 -3.64
C THR A 194 -19.30 7.79 -2.45
N THR A 195 -18.36 8.70 -2.20
CA THR A 195 -18.48 9.79 -1.23
C THR A 195 -18.02 11.08 -1.87
N SER A 196 -18.50 12.21 -1.40
CA SER A 196 -17.81 13.49 -1.61
C SER A 196 -16.43 13.46 -0.94
N THR A 197 -15.50 14.32 -1.38
CA THR A 197 -14.22 14.51 -0.69
C THR A 197 -14.44 14.93 0.76
N PHE A 198 -13.82 14.23 1.70
CA PHE A 198 -13.82 14.57 3.12
C PHE A 198 -12.42 15.02 3.54
N CYS A 199 -12.35 16.17 4.19
CA CYS A 199 -11.12 16.79 4.67
C CYS A 199 -11.14 16.96 6.19
N GLY A 200 -9.99 17.32 6.77
CA GLY A 200 -9.81 17.37 8.22
C GLY A 200 -9.30 16.06 8.82
N LEU A 201 -8.73 15.20 7.97
CA LEU A 201 -8.00 14.02 8.42
C LEU A 201 -6.70 14.43 9.12
N ARG A 202 -6.07 13.46 9.79
CA ARG A 202 -4.78 13.61 10.48
C ARG A 202 -3.78 14.44 9.66
N ASP A 203 -3.06 15.35 10.32
CA ASP A 203 -2.02 16.18 9.67
C ASP A 203 -2.53 16.99 8.46
N GLY A 204 -3.83 17.32 8.44
CA GLY A 204 -4.46 18.16 7.42
C GLY A 204 -4.82 17.45 6.12
N GLY A 205 -4.90 16.12 6.11
CA GLY A 205 -5.21 15.37 4.90
C GLY A 205 -6.69 15.37 4.50
N CYS A 206 -6.94 14.82 3.31
CA CYS A 206 -8.26 14.59 2.75
C CYS A 206 -8.36 13.19 2.16
N GLY A 207 -9.57 12.66 2.04
CA GLY A 207 -9.86 11.36 1.47
C GLY A 207 -11.12 11.37 0.62
N GLN A 208 -11.25 10.38 -0.24
CA GLN A 208 -12.47 10.11 -1.00
C GLN A 208 -12.55 8.62 -1.35
N HIS A 209 -13.73 8.04 -1.16
CA HIS A 209 -13.99 6.66 -1.52
C HIS A 209 -14.57 6.55 -2.92
N PHE A 210 -14.17 5.50 -3.63
CA PHE A 210 -14.62 5.14 -4.98
C PHE A 210 -15.09 3.69 -4.95
N GLU A 211 -15.85 3.27 -5.96
CA GLU A 211 -16.42 1.92 -6.05
C GLU A 211 -15.39 0.82 -5.79
N ARG A 212 -14.16 0.97 -6.30
CA ARG A 212 -13.10 -0.07 -6.24
C ARG A 212 -11.84 0.37 -5.50
N GLY A 213 -11.89 1.50 -4.79
CA GLY A 213 -10.73 1.97 -4.04
C GLY A 213 -10.95 3.30 -3.35
N SER A 214 -9.88 4.02 -3.07
CA SER A 214 -9.92 5.34 -2.45
C SER A 214 -8.76 6.19 -2.93
N VAL A 215 -8.93 7.50 -2.88
CA VAL A 215 -7.84 8.47 -3.05
C VAL A 215 -7.65 9.16 -1.71
N TYR A 216 -6.41 9.17 -1.22
CA TYR A 216 -6.02 9.92 -0.03
C TYR A 216 -4.97 10.95 -0.42
N TRP A 217 -5.14 12.17 0.08
CA TRP A 217 -4.20 13.26 -0.10
C TRP A 217 -3.62 13.65 1.26
N SER A 218 -2.32 13.92 1.28
CA SER A 218 -1.65 14.57 2.41
C SER A 218 -0.70 15.66 1.89
N PRO A 219 -0.40 16.70 2.70
CA PRO A 219 0.56 17.73 2.31
C PRO A 219 1.93 17.17 1.90
N ALA A 220 2.38 16.09 2.56
CA ALA A 220 3.69 15.51 2.33
C ALA A 220 3.76 14.61 1.09
N ALA A 221 2.69 13.89 0.75
CA ALA A 221 2.72 12.86 -0.30
C ALA A 221 1.90 13.22 -1.55
N GLY A 222 1.05 14.25 -1.50
CA GLY A 222 0.05 14.49 -2.53
C GLY A 222 -1.01 13.38 -2.58
N SER A 223 -1.70 13.28 -3.71
CA SER A 223 -2.81 12.34 -3.91
C SER A 223 -2.29 10.95 -4.25
N ARG A 224 -2.70 9.94 -3.48
CA ARG A 224 -2.31 8.54 -3.66
C ARG A 224 -3.54 7.66 -3.73
N VAL A 225 -3.53 6.78 -4.73
CA VAL A 225 -4.62 5.83 -4.97
C VAL A 225 -4.36 4.56 -4.20
N ILE A 226 -5.37 4.05 -3.51
CA ILE A 226 -5.29 2.82 -2.74
C ILE A 226 -6.47 1.91 -3.07
N ARG A 227 -6.19 0.64 -3.40
CA ARG A 227 -7.21 -0.29 -3.88
C ARG A 227 -6.94 -1.75 -3.49
N GLY A 228 -7.98 -2.57 -3.64
CA GLY A 228 -7.92 -4.02 -3.43
C GLY A 228 -7.46 -4.43 -2.03
N PRO A 229 -6.83 -5.62 -1.90
CA PRO A 229 -6.45 -6.18 -0.60
C PRO A 229 -5.49 -5.30 0.22
N VAL A 230 -4.70 -4.45 -0.45
CA VAL A 230 -3.82 -3.49 0.22
C VAL A 230 -4.63 -2.42 0.95
N LYS A 231 -5.69 -1.89 0.31
CA LYS A 231 -6.64 -0.97 0.94
C LYS A 231 -7.30 -1.61 2.14
N ASP A 232 -7.82 -2.83 1.97
CA ASP A 232 -8.56 -3.51 3.03
C ASP A 232 -7.67 -3.78 4.25
N ARG A 233 -6.39 -4.11 4.01
CA ARG A 233 -5.40 -4.26 5.06
C ARG A 233 -5.13 -2.95 5.79
N TRP A 234 -4.90 -1.85 5.07
CA TRP A 234 -4.64 -0.54 5.67
C TRP A 234 -5.87 -0.02 6.45
N ALA A 235 -7.07 -0.21 5.91
CA ALA A 235 -8.32 0.08 6.58
C ALA A 235 -8.44 -0.68 7.92
N GLY A 236 -8.14 -1.98 7.91
CA GLY A 236 -8.09 -2.81 9.11
C GLY A 236 -6.98 -2.44 10.11
N GLN A 237 -6.07 -1.53 9.76
CA GLN A 237 -5.05 -0.97 10.66
C GLN A 237 -5.39 0.45 11.14
N GLY A 238 -6.59 0.95 10.86
CA GLY A 238 -7.02 2.28 11.29
C GLY A 238 -6.65 3.39 10.31
N TRP A 239 -6.45 3.08 9.02
CA TRP A 239 -6.18 4.05 7.96
C TRP A 239 -4.98 4.96 8.30
N GLU A 240 -5.06 6.26 8.04
CA GLU A 240 -4.02 7.26 8.34
C GLU A 240 -3.74 7.44 9.84
N ASN A 241 -4.67 7.01 10.70
CA ASN A 241 -4.50 7.03 12.15
C ASN A 241 -3.70 5.81 12.65
N GLY A 242 -3.52 4.79 11.81
CA GLY A 242 -2.69 3.63 12.09
C GLY A 242 -1.19 3.91 12.05
N ALA A 243 -0.41 2.89 12.43
CA ALA A 243 1.06 2.97 12.44
C ALA A 243 1.68 3.20 11.05
N LEU A 244 0.97 2.86 9.97
CA LEU A 244 1.42 3.08 8.60
C LEU A 244 1.33 4.56 8.18
N GLY A 245 0.42 5.36 8.76
CA GLY A 245 0.16 6.72 8.32
C GLY A 245 -0.40 6.80 6.89
N TYR A 246 -0.13 7.89 6.20
CA TYR A 246 -0.58 8.10 4.83
C TYR A 246 0.20 7.25 3.81
N PRO A 247 -0.44 6.89 2.68
CA PRO A 247 0.28 6.32 1.54
C PRO A 247 1.28 7.33 0.98
N THR A 248 2.46 6.84 0.56
CA THR A 248 3.51 7.63 -0.11
C THR A 248 3.64 7.26 -1.60
N SER A 249 2.95 6.20 -2.02
CA SER A 249 2.82 5.75 -3.41
C SER A 249 1.38 5.33 -3.67
N SER A 250 0.95 5.28 -4.94
CA SER A 250 -0.29 4.59 -5.31
C SER A 250 -0.08 3.07 -5.29
N THR A 251 -1.16 2.28 -5.15
CA THR A 251 -1.06 0.81 -5.24
C THR A 251 -0.52 0.40 -6.61
N PHE A 252 0.63 -0.25 -6.63
CA PHE A 252 1.22 -0.85 -7.83
C PHE A 252 0.95 -2.35 -7.85
N CYS A 253 0.56 -2.89 -9.00
CA CYS A 253 0.24 -4.30 -9.19
C CYS A 253 0.98 -4.83 -10.43
N GLY A 254 0.95 -6.15 -10.63
CA GLY A 254 1.74 -6.82 -11.65
C GLY A 254 3.10 -7.26 -11.14
N LEU A 255 3.25 -7.35 -9.82
CA LEU A 255 4.41 -7.98 -9.20
C LEU A 255 4.36 -9.51 -9.42
N ARG A 256 5.44 -10.19 -9.05
CA ARG A 256 5.59 -11.64 -9.13
C ARG A 256 4.33 -12.38 -8.65
N ASP A 257 3.95 -13.46 -9.34
CA ASP A 257 2.79 -14.29 -8.97
C ASP A 257 1.47 -13.49 -8.85
N GLY A 258 1.36 -12.36 -9.57
CA GLY A 258 0.18 -11.50 -9.60
C GLY A 258 0.05 -10.57 -8.38
N GLY A 259 1.13 -10.34 -7.63
CA GLY A 259 1.08 -9.53 -6.42
C GLY A 259 0.90 -8.03 -6.66
N CYS A 260 0.63 -7.34 -5.55
CA CYS A 260 0.52 -5.88 -5.48
C CYS A 260 1.27 -5.36 -4.26
N GLY A 261 1.67 -4.09 -4.29
CA GLY A 261 2.35 -3.41 -3.20
C GLY A 261 1.93 -1.95 -3.09
N GLN A 262 2.20 -1.37 -1.92
CA GLN A 262 2.09 0.07 -1.69
C GLN A 262 2.99 0.48 -0.53
N HIS A 263 3.65 1.63 -0.70
CA HIS A 263 4.44 2.29 0.33
C HIS A 263 3.60 3.30 1.11
N PHE A 264 3.89 3.39 2.40
CA PHE A 264 3.29 4.30 3.39
C PHE A 264 4.41 5.00 4.16
N GLN A 265 4.05 6.03 4.93
CA GLN A 265 5.01 6.75 5.78
C GLN A 265 5.71 5.83 6.79
N GLY A 266 4.96 4.92 7.40
CA GLY A 266 5.42 4.00 8.44
C GLY A 266 5.83 2.61 7.97
N GLY A 267 5.93 2.36 6.66
CA GLY A 267 6.29 1.05 6.13
C GLY A 267 5.71 0.77 4.75
N SER A 268 5.46 -0.50 4.45
CA SER A 268 4.81 -0.90 3.19
C SER A 268 3.79 -1.99 3.44
N VAL A 269 2.88 -2.20 2.50
CA VAL A 269 2.00 -3.37 2.49
C VAL A 269 2.21 -4.08 1.16
N TYR A 270 2.48 -5.37 1.22
CA TYR A 270 2.60 -6.25 0.06
C TYR A 270 1.57 -7.36 0.15
N TRP A 271 0.97 -7.68 -0.99
CA TRP A 271 -0.03 -8.73 -1.14
C TRP A 271 0.36 -9.68 -2.27
N SER A 272 0.14 -10.97 -2.04
CA SER A 272 0.08 -11.99 -3.08
C SER A 272 -1.12 -12.91 -2.83
N PRO A 273 -1.62 -13.64 -3.84
CA PRO A 273 -2.66 -14.64 -3.64
C PRO A 273 -2.32 -15.67 -2.56
N SER A 274 -1.04 -16.05 -2.45
CA SER A 274 -0.57 -17.09 -1.52
C SER A 274 -0.35 -16.60 -0.08
N SER A 275 0.01 -15.33 0.11
CA SER A 275 0.44 -14.81 1.41
C SER A 275 -0.55 -13.84 2.07
N GLY A 276 -1.52 -13.33 1.29
CA GLY A 276 -2.39 -12.24 1.71
C GLY A 276 -1.61 -10.92 1.88
N ALA A 277 -2.31 -9.89 2.38
CA ALA A 277 -1.74 -8.56 2.54
C ALA A 277 -1.01 -8.47 3.88
N ARG A 278 0.30 -8.23 3.85
CA ARG A 278 1.17 -8.14 5.03
C ARG A 278 1.84 -6.79 5.11
N LEU A 279 1.94 -6.26 6.33
CA LEU A 279 2.75 -5.08 6.60
C LEU A 279 4.22 -5.45 6.45
N VAL A 280 5.06 -4.55 5.99
CA VAL A 280 6.52 -4.69 5.94
C VAL A 280 7.10 -3.50 6.68
N ALA A 281 7.87 -3.79 7.73
CA ALA A 281 8.44 -2.76 8.59
C ALA A 281 9.62 -2.05 7.90
N PRO A 282 9.85 -0.75 8.15
CA PRO A 282 10.99 0.00 7.62
C PRO A 282 12.35 -0.65 7.90
N GLU A 283 12.51 -1.26 9.07
CA GLU A 283 13.77 -1.91 9.50
C GLU A 283 14.10 -3.17 8.68
N VAL A 284 13.08 -3.79 8.07
CA VAL A 284 13.18 -5.01 7.25
C VAL A 284 13.17 -4.66 5.77
N VAL A 285 12.44 -3.64 5.35
CA VAL A 285 12.20 -3.33 3.92
C VAL A 285 13.50 -3.06 3.17
N GLY A 286 14.45 -2.33 3.77
CA GLY A 286 15.74 -2.05 3.12
C GLY A 286 16.57 -3.31 2.87
N ARG A 287 16.52 -4.27 3.80
CA ARG A 287 17.20 -5.56 3.66
C ARG A 287 16.57 -6.42 2.58
N TRP A 288 15.24 -6.49 2.57
CA TRP A 288 14.49 -7.24 1.56
C TRP A 288 14.66 -6.63 0.15
N ALA A 289 14.64 -5.30 0.06
CA ALA A 289 14.90 -4.55 -1.16
C ALA A 289 16.28 -4.86 -1.76
N GLY A 290 17.33 -4.82 -0.94
CA GLY A 290 18.69 -5.16 -1.36
C GLY A 290 18.87 -6.62 -1.79
N GLN A 291 17.90 -7.48 -1.50
CA GLN A 291 17.88 -8.89 -1.91
C GLN A 291 16.92 -9.17 -3.07
N GLY A 292 16.43 -8.13 -3.75
CA GLY A 292 15.59 -8.28 -4.94
C GLY A 292 14.09 -8.37 -4.66
N TRP A 293 13.63 -7.92 -3.49
CA TRP A 293 12.21 -7.88 -3.12
C TRP A 293 11.53 -9.24 -3.28
N GLU A 294 10.29 -9.28 -3.79
CA GLU A 294 9.54 -10.51 -4.05
C GLU A 294 10.18 -11.41 -5.13
N ASN A 295 11.06 -10.85 -5.96
CA ASN A 295 11.80 -11.60 -6.98
C ASN A 295 13.04 -12.30 -6.40
N GLY A 296 13.46 -11.91 -5.20
CA GLY A 296 14.55 -12.53 -4.47
C GLY A 296 14.21 -13.88 -3.85
N SER A 297 15.20 -14.50 -3.23
CA SER A 297 15.06 -15.80 -2.54
C SER A 297 14.08 -15.75 -1.36
N LEU A 298 13.80 -14.56 -0.80
CA LEU A 298 12.81 -14.40 0.26
C LEU A 298 11.37 -14.54 -0.24
N GLY A 299 11.05 -14.06 -1.46
CA GLY A 299 9.67 -13.97 -1.94
C GLY A 299 8.84 -12.96 -1.15
N TYR A 300 7.52 -13.20 -1.06
CA TYR A 300 6.58 -12.34 -0.34
C TYR A 300 6.63 -12.53 1.18
N PRO A 301 6.31 -11.49 1.97
CA PRO A 301 6.09 -11.62 3.41
C PRO A 301 4.91 -12.55 3.69
N THR A 302 5.07 -13.43 4.68
CA THR A 302 4.04 -14.39 5.14
C THR A 302 3.54 -14.09 6.55
N SER A 303 4.22 -13.20 7.28
CA SER A 303 3.76 -12.62 8.55
C SER A 303 3.78 -11.10 8.48
N ASP A 304 3.07 -10.45 9.39
CA ASP A 304 3.38 -9.07 9.74
C ASP A 304 4.69 -9.00 10.54
N PRO A 305 5.28 -7.81 10.73
CA PRO A 305 6.44 -7.63 11.58
C PRO A 305 6.09 -8.00 13.03
N PHE A 306 6.98 -8.70 13.71
CA PHE A 306 6.81 -9.12 15.09
C PHE A 306 8.00 -8.73 15.95
N PHE A 307 7.73 -8.62 17.25
CA PHE A 307 8.74 -8.41 18.28
C PHE A 307 9.19 -9.77 18.82
N GLY A 308 10.45 -10.10 18.61
CA GLY A 308 11.10 -11.30 19.14
C GLY A 308 11.71 -11.07 20.52
N ALA A 309 12.42 -12.08 21.02
CA ALA A 309 13.28 -11.92 22.20
C ALA A 309 14.51 -11.04 21.89
N ASP A 310 15.25 -10.65 22.93
CA ASP A 310 16.52 -9.90 22.82
C ASP A 310 16.45 -8.61 21.99
N ARG A 311 15.29 -7.93 22.04
CA ARG A 311 14.99 -6.71 21.27
C ARG A 311 15.12 -6.89 19.75
N ALA A 312 15.07 -8.13 19.26
CA ALA A 312 15.03 -8.40 17.84
C ALA A 312 13.62 -8.11 17.28
N ARG A 313 13.55 -7.57 16.07
CA ARG A 313 12.31 -7.44 15.29
C ARG A 313 12.42 -8.35 14.09
N GLY A 314 11.44 -9.22 13.90
CA GLY A 314 11.47 -10.24 12.86
C GLY A 314 10.32 -10.11 11.89
N GLN A 315 10.49 -10.68 10.71
CA GLN A 315 9.43 -10.91 9.76
C GLN A 315 9.69 -12.19 8.95
N HIS A 316 8.65 -12.99 8.78
CA HIS A 316 8.71 -14.21 7.98
C HIS A 316 8.33 -13.92 6.52
N PHE A 317 9.01 -14.61 5.63
CA PHE A 317 8.81 -14.58 4.18
C PHE A 317 8.64 -16.02 3.68
N GLN A 318 8.23 -16.17 2.42
CA GLN A 318 8.05 -17.49 1.79
C GLN A 318 9.33 -18.34 1.86
N GLY A 319 10.47 -17.78 1.47
CA GLY A 319 11.75 -18.49 1.42
C GLY A 319 12.66 -18.29 2.63
N GLY A 320 12.23 -17.54 3.65
CA GLY A 320 13.12 -17.23 4.76
C GLY A 320 12.52 -16.34 5.83
N SER A 321 13.40 -15.68 6.59
CA SER A 321 13.03 -14.69 7.59
C SER A 321 14.09 -13.60 7.66
N VAL A 322 13.66 -12.38 7.95
CA VAL A 322 14.55 -11.25 8.15
C VAL A 322 14.42 -10.79 9.60
N TYR A 323 15.55 -10.61 10.27
CA TYR A 323 15.61 -10.17 11.65
C TYR A 323 16.47 -8.92 11.76
N TRP A 324 15.88 -7.82 12.20
CA TRP A 324 16.58 -6.64 12.65
C TRP A 324 17.02 -6.83 14.10
N THR A 325 18.28 -6.51 14.37
CA THR A 325 18.93 -6.61 15.67
C THR A 325 19.77 -5.35 15.91
N TRP A 326 20.20 -5.11 17.16
CA TRP A 326 21.12 -3.98 17.42
C TRP A 326 22.48 -4.10 16.70
N THR A 327 22.84 -5.30 16.23
CA THR A 327 24.07 -5.57 15.45
C THR A 327 23.88 -5.50 13.94
N GLY A 328 22.65 -5.35 13.45
CA GLY A 328 22.34 -5.34 12.01
C GLY A 328 21.08 -6.11 11.66
N THR A 329 20.72 -6.07 10.37
CA THR A 329 19.56 -6.80 9.81
C THR A 329 20.06 -7.99 9.01
N PHE A 330 19.61 -9.19 9.39
CA PHE A 330 20.13 -10.45 8.83
C PHE A 330 19.01 -11.30 8.24
N THR A 331 19.32 -11.97 7.13
CA THR A 331 18.43 -12.91 6.47
C THR A 331 18.80 -14.35 6.84
N VAL A 332 17.78 -15.14 7.20
CA VAL A 332 17.88 -16.57 7.50
C VAL A 332 17.07 -17.34 6.44
N LEU A 333 17.72 -18.20 5.65
CA LEU A 333 17.13 -18.84 4.48
C LEU A 333 17.06 -20.37 4.59
N GLY A 334 16.09 -20.95 3.87
CA GLY A 334 16.03 -22.37 3.54
C GLY A 334 16.16 -23.34 4.73
N PRO A 335 16.85 -24.49 4.57
CA PRO A 335 16.96 -25.50 5.61
C PRO A 335 17.60 -25.02 6.92
N ILE A 336 18.44 -24.00 6.86
CA ILE A 336 19.04 -23.38 8.05
C ILE A 336 17.96 -22.67 8.88
N ARG A 337 17.09 -21.90 8.22
CA ARG A 337 15.94 -21.24 8.85
C ARG A 337 15.00 -22.26 9.47
N ASP A 338 14.70 -23.35 8.76
CA ASP A 338 13.81 -24.39 9.25
C ASP A 338 14.38 -25.08 10.49
N ARG A 339 15.68 -25.40 10.48
CA ARG A 339 16.36 -25.98 11.65
C ARG A 339 16.35 -25.03 12.84
N TRP A 340 16.64 -23.75 12.64
CA TRP A 340 16.61 -22.73 13.69
C TRP A 340 15.20 -22.55 14.26
N GLY A 341 14.18 -22.53 13.39
CA GLY A 341 12.78 -22.46 13.81
C GLY A 341 12.36 -23.67 14.65
N ALA A 342 12.79 -24.88 14.27
CA ALA A 342 12.58 -26.10 15.05
C ALA A 342 13.27 -26.10 16.43
N GLN A 343 14.22 -25.18 16.66
CA GLN A 343 14.89 -24.98 17.95
C GLN A 343 14.29 -23.85 18.79
N GLY A 344 13.16 -23.29 18.37
CA GLY A 344 12.51 -22.19 19.09
C GLY A 344 13.00 -20.79 18.67
N TRP A 345 13.54 -20.66 17.46
CA TRP A 345 13.94 -19.37 16.89
C TRP A 345 14.93 -18.62 17.79
N GLU A 346 14.78 -17.30 17.93
CA GLU A 346 15.62 -16.47 18.79
C GLU A 346 15.51 -16.77 20.28
N ARG A 347 14.46 -17.50 20.71
CA ARG A 347 14.30 -17.98 22.09
C ARG A 347 15.05 -19.29 22.35
N GLY A 348 15.50 -19.95 21.28
CA GLY A 348 16.28 -21.18 21.35
C GLY A 348 17.72 -20.95 21.83
N SER A 349 18.44 -22.04 22.05
CA SER A 349 19.82 -22.01 22.57
C SER A 349 20.80 -21.25 21.68
N LEU A 350 20.56 -21.17 20.37
CA LEU A 350 21.38 -20.42 19.42
C LEU A 350 21.20 -18.90 19.54
N GLY A 351 20.05 -18.44 20.03
CA GLY A 351 19.69 -17.03 20.04
C GLY A 351 19.44 -16.46 18.64
N ARG A 352 19.56 -15.13 18.53
CA ARG A 352 19.35 -14.36 17.30
C ARG A 352 20.47 -14.56 16.25
N PRO A 353 20.19 -14.31 14.96
CA PRO A 353 21.21 -14.31 13.91
C PRO A 353 22.20 -13.14 14.10
N VAL A 354 23.46 -13.37 13.72
CA VAL A 354 24.53 -12.35 13.69
C VAL A 354 25.24 -12.27 12.34
N SER A 355 24.84 -13.11 11.38
CA SER A 355 25.23 -13.03 9.98
C SER A 355 24.03 -13.39 9.11
N ASP A 356 24.14 -13.11 7.82
CA ASP A 356 23.26 -13.72 6.83
C ASP A 356 23.56 -15.20 6.65
N THR A 357 22.62 -15.93 6.07
CA THR A 357 22.92 -17.21 5.43
C THR A 357 23.92 -16.97 4.29
N PHE A 358 25.08 -17.61 4.34
CA PHE A 358 26.08 -17.62 3.28
C PHE A 358 26.12 -19.00 2.64
N CYS A 359 26.13 -19.04 1.31
CA CYS A 359 26.12 -20.26 0.51
C CYS A 359 27.32 -20.30 -0.44
N GLY A 360 27.54 -21.46 -1.07
CA GLY A 360 28.73 -21.70 -1.90
C GLY A 360 29.87 -22.35 -1.13
N LEU A 361 29.56 -22.97 0.01
CA LEU A 361 30.51 -23.80 0.76
C LEU A 361 30.78 -25.11 0.02
N ARG A 362 31.75 -25.88 0.52
CA ARG A 362 32.12 -27.21 0.00
C ARG A 362 30.87 -28.06 -0.29
N ASP A 363 30.88 -28.77 -1.42
CA ASP A 363 29.81 -29.68 -1.84
C ASP A 363 28.41 -29.00 -1.92
N GLY A 364 28.39 -27.69 -2.23
CA GLY A 364 27.16 -26.91 -2.39
C GLY A 364 26.49 -26.50 -1.08
N GLY A 365 27.21 -26.55 0.04
CA GLY A 365 26.65 -26.23 1.35
C GLY A 365 26.44 -24.75 1.62
N CYS A 366 25.78 -24.49 2.74
CA CYS A 366 25.52 -23.16 3.28
C CYS A 366 25.79 -23.14 4.79
N GLY A 367 26.03 -21.95 5.34
CA GLY A 367 26.23 -21.72 6.76
C GLY A 367 25.57 -20.43 7.23
N GLN A 368 25.38 -20.33 8.54
CA GLN A 368 24.96 -19.09 9.19
C GLN A 368 25.42 -19.05 10.64
N HIS A 369 25.82 -17.85 11.09
CA HIS A 369 26.22 -17.60 12.46
C HIS A 369 25.06 -17.00 13.27
N PHE A 370 24.95 -17.49 14.50
CA PHE A 370 24.01 -17.04 15.51
C PHE A 370 24.77 -16.62 16.77
N LEU A 371 24.08 -15.95 17.69
CA LEU A 371 24.71 -15.43 18.91
C LEU A 371 25.50 -16.48 19.67
N ASN A 372 25.01 -17.72 19.77
CA ASN A 372 25.62 -18.78 20.59
C ASN A 372 26.12 -20.00 19.79
N GLY A 373 26.27 -19.87 18.47
CA GLY A 373 26.78 -20.95 17.64
C GLY A 373 26.54 -20.70 16.16
N SER A 374 26.43 -21.77 15.39
CA SER A 374 26.17 -21.71 13.95
C SER A 374 25.31 -22.88 13.50
N ILE A 375 24.70 -22.73 12.34
CA ILE A 375 24.06 -23.84 11.63
C ILE A 375 24.75 -23.96 10.29
N TYR A 376 25.17 -25.18 9.95
CA TYR A 376 25.71 -25.52 8.64
C TYR A 376 24.85 -26.59 8.00
N TRP A 377 24.67 -26.48 6.70
CA TRP A 377 23.88 -27.38 5.89
C TRP A 377 24.68 -27.83 4.67
N SER A 378 24.60 -29.12 4.35
CA SER A 378 24.98 -29.67 3.05
C SER A 378 23.90 -30.63 2.57
N PRO A 379 23.84 -30.97 1.27
CA PRO A 379 22.93 -31.98 0.76
C PRO A 379 23.10 -33.36 1.46
N ALA A 380 24.33 -33.69 1.87
CA ALA A 380 24.65 -34.98 2.47
C ALA A 380 24.31 -35.05 3.96
N THR A 381 24.50 -33.96 4.71
CA THR A 381 24.37 -33.97 6.18
C THR A 381 23.10 -33.31 6.71
N GLY A 382 22.43 -32.51 5.87
CA GLY A 382 21.32 -31.66 6.30
C GLY A 382 21.79 -30.53 7.23
N ALA A 383 20.85 -29.78 7.78
CA ALA A 383 21.14 -28.64 8.64
C ALA A 383 21.46 -29.14 10.06
N ARG A 384 22.65 -28.79 10.55
CA ARG A 384 23.17 -29.23 11.85
C ARG A 384 23.68 -28.04 12.64
N VAL A 385 23.35 -28.05 13.93
CA VAL A 385 23.75 -26.98 14.85
C VAL A 385 25.13 -27.27 15.41
N VAL A 386 26.01 -26.29 15.35
CA VAL A 386 27.35 -26.31 15.92
C VAL A 386 27.40 -25.23 17.01
N PRO A 387 27.24 -25.59 18.30
CA PRO A 387 27.32 -24.62 19.38
C PRO A 387 28.75 -24.09 19.53
N ARG A 388 28.89 -22.92 20.18
CA ARG A 388 30.20 -22.26 20.37
C ARG A 388 31.29 -23.18 20.93
N SER A 389 30.94 -24.08 21.85
CA SER A 389 31.90 -25.02 22.46
C SER A 389 32.56 -25.96 21.45
N VAL A 390 31.84 -26.36 20.41
CA VAL A 390 32.33 -27.22 19.33
C VAL A 390 32.89 -26.38 18.18
N GLN A 391 32.27 -25.22 17.92
CA GLN A 391 32.65 -24.31 16.85
C GLN A 391 34.12 -23.90 16.92
N GLY A 392 34.62 -23.60 18.13
CA GLY A 392 36.02 -23.21 18.34
C GLY A 392 37.03 -24.32 18.01
N GLN A 393 36.65 -25.59 18.13
CA GLN A 393 37.49 -26.69 17.67
C GLN A 393 37.39 -26.87 16.16
N TRP A 394 36.17 -26.86 15.63
CA TRP A 394 35.95 -27.02 14.21
C TRP A 394 36.63 -25.94 13.37
N SER A 395 36.65 -24.69 13.85
CA SER A 395 37.33 -23.58 13.20
C SER A 395 38.84 -23.76 13.11
N ARG A 396 39.47 -24.30 14.16
CA ARG A 396 40.92 -24.58 14.19
C ARG A 396 41.32 -25.67 13.21
N HIS A 397 40.39 -26.57 12.91
CA HIS A 397 40.56 -27.66 11.97
C HIS A 397 40.07 -27.33 10.56
N GLY A 398 39.85 -26.04 10.24
CA GLY A 398 39.54 -25.56 8.89
C GLY A 398 38.07 -25.71 8.49
N TRP A 399 37.14 -25.77 9.45
CA TRP A 399 35.70 -25.81 9.19
C TRP A 399 35.30 -26.99 8.26
N GLU A 400 34.32 -26.79 7.38
CA GLU A 400 33.78 -27.82 6.48
C GLU A 400 34.77 -28.28 5.39
N THR A 401 35.74 -27.43 5.05
CA THR A 401 36.80 -27.74 4.06
C THR A 401 37.98 -28.47 4.70
N GLY A 402 38.18 -28.30 6.00
CA GLY A 402 39.33 -28.82 6.72
C GLY A 402 39.18 -30.27 7.18
N SER A 403 39.96 -30.72 8.16
CA SER A 403 40.16 -32.14 8.47
C SER A 403 38.93 -32.86 9.06
N MET A 404 37.93 -32.11 9.52
CA MET A 404 36.73 -32.66 10.15
C MET A 404 35.56 -32.86 9.17
N GLY A 405 35.45 -32.01 8.15
CA GLY A 405 34.29 -31.99 7.24
C GLY A 405 33.03 -31.38 7.88
N TYR A 406 31.86 -31.62 7.30
CA TYR A 406 30.59 -31.13 7.85
C TYR A 406 30.19 -31.86 9.15
N PRO A 407 29.45 -31.20 10.06
CA PRO A 407 28.75 -31.89 11.15
C PRO A 407 27.73 -32.89 10.59
N THR A 408 27.66 -34.07 11.19
CA THR A 408 26.73 -35.16 10.80
C THR A 408 25.67 -35.43 11.85
N SER A 409 25.92 -35.08 13.12
CA SER A 409 24.97 -35.17 14.22
C SER A 409 24.66 -33.82 14.84
N GLU A 410 23.55 -33.76 15.58
CA GLU A 410 23.37 -32.75 16.62
C GLU A 410 24.33 -33.03 17.79
N VAL A 411 24.46 -32.06 18.71
CA VAL A 411 25.11 -32.34 19.98
C VAL A 411 24.24 -33.29 20.80
N PHE A 412 24.83 -34.39 21.25
CA PHE A 412 24.21 -35.34 22.17
C PHE A 412 24.91 -35.21 23.53
N CYS A 413 24.10 -35.10 24.58
CA CYS A 413 24.54 -34.95 25.96
C CYS A 413 23.90 -36.02 26.84
N GLY A 414 24.39 -36.17 28.08
CA GLY A 414 23.96 -37.22 29.00
C GLY A 414 24.81 -38.48 28.90
N LEU A 415 26.01 -38.36 28.30
CA LEU A 415 27.02 -39.40 28.35
C LEU A 415 27.60 -39.51 29.76
N ARG A 416 28.36 -40.58 30.00
CA ARG A 416 29.07 -40.83 31.27
C ARG A 416 29.84 -39.58 31.73
N ASP A 417 29.89 -39.34 33.05
CA ASP A 417 30.64 -38.23 33.65
C ASP A 417 30.17 -36.83 33.18
N GLY A 418 28.87 -36.72 32.84
CA GLY A 418 28.25 -35.49 32.39
C GLY A 418 28.65 -35.09 30.98
N GLY A 419 29.13 -36.04 30.16
CA GLY A 419 29.69 -35.73 28.88
C GLY A 419 28.68 -35.49 27.76
N CYS A 420 29.22 -34.89 26.71
CA CYS A 420 28.54 -34.64 25.46
C CYS A 420 29.50 -34.86 24.30
N GLY A 421 28.93 -35.00 23.10
CA GLY A 421 29.69 -35.08 21.87
C GLY A 421 28.95 -34.57 20.65
N GLN A 422 29.70 -34.39 19.57
CA GLN A 422 29.19 -34.13 18.24
C GLN A 422 30.03 -34.84 17.19
N HIS A 423 29.36 -35.45 16.22
CA HIS A 423 29.99 -36.12 15.09
C HIS A 423 30.09 -35.20 13.88
N PHE A 424 31.19 -35.40 13.15
CA PHE A 424 31.50 -34.80 11.86
C PHE A 424 31.82 -35.93 10.86
N GLU A 425 31.87 -35.61 9.58
CA GLU A 425 32.18 -36.58 8.50
C GLU A 425 33.43 -37.40 8.80
N ARG A 426 34.49 -36.75 9.30
CA ARG A 426 35.81 -37.37 9.53
C ARG A 426 36.34 -37.16 10.95
N ALA A 427 35.51 -36.69 11.86
CA ALA A 427 35.94 -36.40 13.22
C ALA A 427 34.81 -36.54 14.23
N SER A 428 35.15 -36.47 15.50
CA SER A 428 34.20 -36.34 16.58
C SER A 428 34.77 -35.46 17.69
N VAL A 429 33.97 -34.53 18.20
CA VAL A 429 34.33 -33.64 19.31
C VAL A 429 33.59 -34.13 20.55
N TYR A 430 34.33 -34.41 21.62
CA TYR A 430 33.75 -34.91 22.88
C TYR A 430 34.31 -34.11 24.06
N TRP A 431 33.48 -33.97 25.11
CA TRP A 431 33.87 -33.38 26.39
C TRP A 431 33.09 -34.01 27.54
N SER A 432 33.57 -33.80 28.76
CA SER A 432 32.98 -34.22 30.03
C SER A 432 33.21 -33.15 31.10
N ASN A 433 32.67 -33.34 32.30
CA ASN A 433 32.95 -32.42 33.42
C ASN A 433 34.44 -32.30 33.76
N GLY A 434 35.26 -33.29 33.40
CA GLY A 434 36.71 -33.32 33.66
C GLY A 434 37.58 -33.02 32.43
N THR A 435 37.00 -32.71 31.26
CA THR A 435 37.76 -32.50 30.02
C THR A 435 37.29 -31.28 29.24
N VAL A 436 38.15 -30.77 28.37
CA VAL A 436 37.78 -29.72 27.40
C VAL A 436 37.27 -30.35 26.10
N PRO A 437 36.37 -29.67 25.35
CA PRO A 437 35.99 -30.10 24.00
C PRO A 437 37.24 -30.38 23.17
N SER A 438 37.40 -31.64 22.78
CA SER A 438 38.59 -32.11 22.06
C SER A 438 38.20 -32.89 20.81
N ALA A 439 38.81 -32.55 19.67
CA ALA A 439 38.54 -33.22 18.40
C ALA A 439 39.41 -34.47 18.23
N VAL A 440 38.79 -35.62 17.95
CA VAL A 440 39.46 -36.84 17.52
C VAL A 440 39.16 -37.05 16.04
N ILE A 441 40.19 -37.22 15.21
CA ILE A 441 40.08 -37.08 13.74
C ILE A 441 40.59 -38.34 13.02
N GLY A 442 39.90 -38.72 11.95
CA GLY A 442 40.31 -39.76 11.00
C GLY A 442 40.59 -41.12 11.67
N PRO A 443 41.68 -41.82 11.30
CA PRO A 443 41.96 -43.16 11.82
C PRO A 443 42.06 -43.27 13.35
N LEU A 444 42.45 -42.19 14.05
CA LEU A 444 42.47 -42.16 15.51
C LEU A 444 41.05 -42.26 16.08
N ARG A 445 40.10 -41.55 15.46
CA ARG A 445 38.68 -41.55 15.83
C ARG A 445 38.06 -42.90 15.55
N ASP A 446 38.34 -43.49 14.39
CA ASP A 446 37.81 -44.81 14.02
C ASP A 446 38.33 -45.90 14.96
N ARG A 447 39.60 -45.83 15.36
CA ARG A 447 40.14 -46.75 16.35
C ARG A 447 39.52 -46.56 17.74
N TRP A 448 39.35 -45.32 18.19
CA TRP A 448 38.71 -45.04 19.47
C TRP A 448 37.24 -45.49 19.49
N ALA A 449 36.52 -45.28 18.38
CA ALA A 449 35.16 -45.78 18.18
C ALA A 449 35.07 -47.30 18.31
N ALA A 450 35.97 -48.03 17.65
CA ALA A 450 36.05 -49.50 17.72
C ALA A 450 36.39 -50.03 19.13
N LEU A 451 36.89 -49.17 20.02
CA LEU A 451 37.20 -49.50 21.42
C LEU A 451 36.09 -49.09 22.39
N GLY A 452 34.91 -48.69 21.90
CA GLY A 452 33.75 -48.33 22.72
C GLY A 452 33.68 -46.85 23.11
N TRP A 453 34.33 -45.96 22.35
CA TRP A 453 34.27 -44.51 22.58
C TRP A 453 34.64 -44.12 24.03
N GLU A 454 33.91 -43.19 24.62
CA GLU A 454 34.09 -42.69 25.98
C GLU A 454 33.72 -43.72 27.06
N THR A 455 32.96 -44.75 26.70
CA THR A 455 32.62 -45.85 27.62
C THR A 455 33.73 -46.90 27.70
N GLY A 456 34.61 -46.94 26.70
CA GLY A 456 35.75 -47.84 26.64
C GLY A 456 36.86 -47.48 27.63
N ARG A 457 37.87 -48.35 27.72
CA ARG A 457 39.00 -48.19 28.66
C ARG A 457 39.81 -46.90 28.45
N LEU A 458 39.75 -46.30 27.26
CA LEU A 458 40.40 -45.02 26.99
C LEU A 458 39.68 -43.83 27.65
N GLY A 459 38.35 -43.86 27.80
CA GLY A 459 37.57 -42.73 28.29
C GLY A 459 37.53 -41.56 27.30
N TYR A 460 37.36 -40.34 27.83
CA TYR A 460 37.28 -39.11 27.05
C TYR A 460 38.65 -38.62 26.55
N PRO A 461 38.71 -37.94 25.40
CA PRO A 461 39.90 -37.19 24.99
C PRO A 461 40.14 -36.03 25.97
N THR A 462 41.40 -35.76 26.29
CA THR A 462 41.77 -34.76 27.31
C THR A 462 42.38 -33.47 26.75
N ARG A 463 42.78 -33.47 25.48
CA ARG A 463 43.33 -32.32 24.74
C ARG A 463 43.24 -32.54 23.24
N GLU A 464 43.65 -31.57 22.44
CA GLU A 464 43.75 -31.74 20.99
C GLU A 464 44.79 -32.78 20.56
N ALA A 465 44.52 -33.42 19.42
CA ALA A 465 45.49 -34.26 18.73
C ALA A 465 46.70 -33.42 18.30
N ALA A 466 47.91 -33.99 18.38
CA ALA A 466 49.12 -33.34 17.90
C ALA A 466 49.84 -34.20 16.88
N ALA A 467 50.53 -33.55 15.94
CA ALA A 467 51.37 -34.23 14.96
C ALA A 467 52.72 -34.62 15.57
N TYR A 468 53.29 -35.72 15.09
CA TYR A 468 54.70 -36.02 15.31
C TYR A 468 55.57 -35.23 14.33
N ALA A 469 56.76 -34.81 14.77
CA ALA A 469 57.73 -34.07 13.93
C ALA A 469 58.15 -34.86 12.68
N HIS A 470 58.14 -36.19 12.74
CA HIS A 470 58.53 -37.09 11.65
C HIS A 470 57.33 -37.67 10.87
N GLY A 471 56.16 -37.04 10.99
CA GLY A 471 54.92 -37.52 10.40
C GLY A 471 54.15 -38.48 11.30
N GLY A 472 52.83 -38.48 11.15
CA GLY A 472 51.91 -39.15 12.06
C GLY A 472 51.25 -38.19 13.06
N SER A 473 50.35 -38.72 13.89
CA SER A 473 49.62 -37.95 14.88
C SER A 473 49.29 -38.78 16.12
N TRP A 474 48.92 -38.14 17.21
CA TRP A 474 48.48 -38.83 18.42
C TRP A 474 47.41 -38.04 19.14
N GLN A 475 46.60 -38.76 19.91
CA GLN A 475 45.50 -38.24 20.72
C GLN A 475 45.62 -38.78 22.14
N LEU A 476 45.62 -37.89 23.14
CA LEU A 476 45.54 -38.29 24.54
C LEU A 476 44.09 -38.48 24.99
N PHE A 477 43.90 -39.51 25.80
CA PHE A 477 42.67 -39.83 26.51
C PHE A 477 42.95 -39.98 28.00
N GLN A 478 41.90 -40.03 28.81
CA GLN A 478 42.02 -40.24 30.26
C GLN A 478 42.81 -41.52 30.60
N GLY A 479 42.49 -42.62 29.92
CA GLY A 479 43.06 -43.94 30.15
C GLY A 479 44.21 -44.35 29.21
N GLY A 480 44.74 -43.44 28.39
CA GLY A 480 45.82 -43.81 27.47
C GLY A 480 46.08 -42.82 26.33
N ILE A 481 46.80 -43.29 25.32
CA ILE A 481 47.10 -42.56 24.08
C ILE A 481 46.80 -43.44 22.88
N VAL A 482 46.23 -42.85 21.84
CA VAL A 482 46.08 -43.45 20.50
C VAL A 482 47.04 -42.73 19.56
N GLN A 483 47.86 -43.49 18.83
CA GLN A 483 48.92 -42.95 17.98
C GLN A 483 48.76 -43.48 16.56
N LEU A 484 49.04 -42.65 15.56
CA LEU A 484 49.15 -42.99 14.15
C LEU A 484 50.59 -42.72 13.73
N ILE A 485 51.36 -43.78 13.48
CA ILE A 485 52.77 -43.70 13.07
C ILE A 485 52.96 -44.62 11.87
N GLY A 486 53.50 -44.08 10.76
CA GLY A 486 53.73 -44.88 9.54
C GLY A 486 52.45 -45.53 8.97
N GLY A 487 51.30 -44.89 9.11
CA GLY A 487 50.00 -45.41 8.66
C GLY A 487 49.35 -46.44 9.60
N ARG A 488 50.02 -46.85 10.68
CA ARG A 488 49.50 -47.80 11.66
C ARG A 488 48.95 -47.10 12.89
N VAL A 489 47.73 -47.43 13.29
CA VAL A 489 47.13 -46.94 14.54
C VAL A 489 47.44 -47.90 15.70
N THR A 490 48.06 -47.40 16.77
CA THR A 490 48.40 -48.13 17.99
C THR A 490 47.76 -47.48 19.22
N VAL A 491 47.59 -48.26 20.29
CA VAL A 491 46.98 -47.81 21.54
C VAL A 491 47.85 -48.24 22.71
N ASN A 492 48.21 -47.28 23.56
CA ASN A 492 48.95 -47.53 24.79
C ASN A 492 48.11 -47.07 25.98
N TYR A 493 47.72 -48.02 26.84
CA TYR A 493 46.96 -47.72 28.06
C TYR A 493 47.86 -47.20 29.16
N ARG A 494 47.29 -46.36 30.03
CA ARG A 494 47.90 -45.97 31.30
C ARG A 494 47.62 -47.00 32.40
#